data_AF-X6LPW6-F1
#
_entry.id   AF-X6LPW6-F1
#
_cell.length_a   1.000
_cell.length_b   1.000
_cell.length_c   1.000
_cell.angle_alpha   90.00
_cell.angle_beta   90.00
_cell.angle_gamma   90.00
#
_symmetry.space_group_name_H-M   'P 1'
#
loop_
_entity.id
_entity.type
_entity.pdbx_description
1 polymer ?
#
loop_
_entity_poly.entity_id
_entity_poly.type
_entity_poly.pdbx_seq_one_letter_code
_entity_poly.pdbx_strand_id
1 'polypeptide(L)'
;MDDWSCNVVNRLMNLKSALLSSCNEMDLVVGHEGHCIYLSLCKKLNFILVRVDNRWMDTVPLDTPHPNNGSLIQPYLAAYFELNGLDIDKNKEWLREYITNATILKDSDSNESMKHLYCSDNSPPREGN
;
A
#
# COMPACT_ATOMS: atom_id res chain seq x y z
N MET A 1 -12.94 -8.55 3.26
CA MET A 1 -11.69 -7.74 3.27
C MET A 1 -11.31 -7.30 4.67
N ASP A 2 -12.27 -7.03 5.55
CA ASP A 2 -12.04 -6.66 6.95
C ASP A 2 -11.09 -7.57 7.74
N ASP A 3 -11.18 -8.89 7.53
CA ASP A 3 -10.28 -9.85 8.17
C ASP A 3 -8.85 -9.80 7.62
N TRP A 4 -8.64 -9.30 6.40
CA TRP A 4 -7.34 -9.37 5.74
C TRP A 4 -6.33 -8.43 6.41
N SER A 5 -6.70 -7.17 6.66
CA SER A 5 -5.79 -6.16 7.23
C SER A 5 -5.26 -6.59 8.60
N CYS A 6 -6.15 -6.98 9.50
CA CYS A 6 -5.81 -7.46 10.83
C CYS A 6 -4.98 -8.75 10.78
N ASN A 7 -5.38 -9.71 9.95
CA ASN A 7 -4.67 -10.99 9.86
C ASN A 7 -3.27 -10.84 9.26
N VAL A 8 -3.11 -10.01 8.21
CA VAL A 8 -1.80 -9.77 7.60
C VAL A 8 -0.88 -9.02 8.54
N VAL A 9 -1.34 -7.95 9.20
CA VAL A 9 -0.49 -7.22 10.16
C VAL A 9 -0.02 -8.14 11.28
N ASN A 10 -0.94 -8.92 11.87
CA ASN A 10 -0.60 -9.87 12.93
C ASN A 10 0.38 -10.96 12.43
N ARG A 11 0.18 -11.52 11.23
CA ARG A 11 1.11 -12.49 10.65
C ARG A 11 2.49 -11.87 10.42
N LEU A 12 2.54 -10.69 9.84
CA LEU A 12 3.78 -9.94 9.54
C LEU A 12 4.56 -9.61 10.82
N MET A 13 3.86 -9.19 11.87
CA MET A 13 4.45 -8.94 13.19
C MET A 13 5.12 -10.19 13.75
N ASN A 14 4.47 -11.35 13.62
CA ASN A 14 4.96 -12.62 14.14
C ASN A 14 6.06 -13.28 13.29
N LEU A 15 6.31 -12.80 12.06
CA LEU A 15 7.43 -13.27 11.26
C LEU A 15 8.76 -12.82 11.89
N LYS A 16 9.66 -13.78 12.12
CA LYS A 16 11.04 -13.47 12.48
C LYS A 16 11.71 -12.79 11.28
N SER A 17 12.24 -11.58 11.48
CA SER A 17 13.07 -10.93 10.47
C SER A 17 14.37 -11.74 10.33
N ALA A 18 14.53 -12.45 9.22
CA ALA A 18 15.65 -13.38 9.05
C ALA A 18 16.99 -12.67 8.82
N LEU A 19 16.99 -11.42 8.31
CA LEU A 19 18.17 -10.56 8.17
C LEU A 19 17.78 -9.07 8.21
N LEU A 20 18.73 -8.21 8.60
CA LEU A 20 18.63 -6.73 8.54
C LEU A 20 18.34 -6.19 7.12
N SER A 21 18.70 -6.96 6.08
CA SER A 21 18.53 -6.61 4.67
C SER A 21 17.31 -7.25 4.00
N SER A 22 16.63 -8.21 4.65
CA SER A 22 15.47 -8.89 4.07
C SER A 22 14.17 -8.24 4.54
N CYS A 23 13.36 -7.72 3.60
CA CYS A 23 11.98 -7.35 3.89
C CYS A 23 11.09 -8.60 3.83
N ASN A 24 10.24 -8.78 4.84
CA ASN A 24 9.12 -9.71 4.74
C ASN A 24 7.94 -8.94 4.12
N GLU A 25 7.50 -9.37 2.95
CA GLU A 25 6.48 -8.68 2.15
C GLU A 25 5.22 -9.55 2.01
N MET A 26 4.06 -8.92 2.17
CA MET A 26 2.75 -9.53 1.89
C MET A 26 1.96 -8.60 0.98
N ASP A 27 1.47 -9.14 -0.14
CA ASP A 27 0.77 -8.38 -1.16
C ASP A 27 -0.73 -8.67 -1.16
N LEU A 28 -1.52 -7.62 -1.35
CA LEU A 28 -2.92 -7.70 -1.74
C LEU A 28 -3.09 -7.15 -3.14
N VAL A 29 -3.69 -7.95 -4.02
CA VAL A 29 -4.13 -7.45 -5.32
C VAL A 29 -5.47 -6.73 -5.14
N VAL A 30 -5.51 -5.46 -5.53
CA VAL A 30 -6.70 -4.64 -5.63
C VAL A 30 -6.83 -4.25 -7.10
N GLY A 31 -7.84 -4.75 -7.83
CA GLY A 31 -7.90 -4.56 -9.29
C GLY A 31 -9.31 -4.45 -9.88
N HIS A 32 -9.37 -3.84 -11.08
CA HIS A 32 -10.54 -3.63 -11.92
C HIS A 32 -10.17 -3.81 -13.41
N GLU A 33 -11.04 -4.47 -14.19
CA GLU A 33 -11.04 -4.55 -15.67
C GLU A 33 -9.71 -4.21 -16.40
N GLY A 34 -8.68 -5.05 -16.22
CA GLY A 34 -7.40 -4.93 -16.92
C GLY A 34 -6.32 -4.12 -16.19
N HIS A 35 -6.66 -3.54 -15.04
CA HIS A 35 -5.76 -2.78 -14.18
C HIS A 35 -5.68 -3.39 -12.78
N CYS A 36 -4.46 -3.69 -12.31
CA CYS A 36 -4.21 -4.29 -11.01
C CYS A 36 -3.19 -3.48 -10.24
N ILE A 37 -3.56 -3.15 -9.01
CA ILE A 37 -2.72 -2.49 -8.03
C ILE A 37 -2.32 -3.50 -6.98
N TYR A 38 -1.05 -3.47 -6.59
CA TYR A 38 -0.55 -4.30 -5.51
C TYR A 38 -0.36 -3.44 -4.27
N LEU A 39 -1.13 -3.70 -3.22
CA LEU A 39 -0.85 -3.15 -1.90
C LEU A 39 0.13 -4.08 -1.18
N SER A 40 1.38 -3.65 -1.07
CA SER A 40 2.46 -4.38 -0.38
C SER A 40 2.56 -3.91 1.07
N LEU A 41 2.54 -4.83 2.02
CA LEU A 41 2.98 -4.60 3.40
C LEU A 41 4.38 -5.19 3.60
N CYS A 42 5.37 -4.31 3.77
CA CYS A 42 6.77 -4.67 3.93
C CYS A 42 7.23 -4.41 5.37
N LYS A 43 7.56 -5.46 6.12
CA LYS A 43 8.20 -5.33 7.44
C LYS A 43 9.69 -5.06 7.27
N LYS A 44 10.14 -3.93 7.80
CA LYS A 44 11.54 -3.53 7.85
C LYS A 44 11.88 -3.01 9.24
N LEU A 45 12.81 -3.68 9.92
CA LEU A 45 13.19 -3.35 11.30
C LEU A 45 11.95 -3.29 12.21
N ASN A 46 11.68 -2.11 12.78
CA ASN A 46 10.57 -1.82 13.67
C ASN A 46 9.37 -1.19 12.94
N PHE A 47 9.38 -1.17 11.61
CA PHE A 47 8.33 -0.54 10.82
C PHE A 47 7.63 -1.52 9.87
N ILE A 48 6.35 -1.29 9.67
CA ILE A 48 5.56 -1.85 8.57
C ILE A 48 5.40 -0.72 7.55
N LEU A 49 5.89 -0.92 6.34
CA LEU A 49 5.74 -0.01 5.22
C LEU A 49 4.55 -0.47 4.36
N VAL A 50 3.57 0.41 4.17
CA VAL A 50 2.43 0.18 3.27
C VAL A 50 2.73 0.86 1.95
N ARG A 51 2.91 0.06 0.90
CA ARG A 51 3.29 0.53 -0.43
C ARG A 51 2.23 0.18 -1.45
N VAL A 52 1.97 1.11 -2.36
CA VAL A 52 1.20 0.86 -3.58
C VAL A 52 2.20 0.61 -4.70
N ASP A 53 2.17 -0.60 -5.26
CA ASP A 53 3.06 -1.03 -6.32
C ASP A 53 2.26 -1.19 -7.63
N ASN A 54 2.73 -0.48 -8.65
CA ASN A 54 2.27 -0.60 -10.02
C ASN A 54 3.29 -1.38 -10.83
N ARG A 55 3.12 -2.69 -10.82
CA ARG A 55 4.00 -3.59 -11.55
C ARG A 55 3.84 -3.47 -13.07
N TRP A 56 2.82 -2.75 -13.56
CA TRP A 56 2.54 -2.66 -14.99
C TRP A 56 2.23 -1.22 -15.46
N MET A 57 3.24 -0.58 -16.06
CA MET A 57 3.14 0.76 -16.67
C MET A 57 1.99 0.90 -17.67
N ASP A 58 1.75 -0.14 -18.48
CA ASP A 58 0.73 -0.13 -19.54
C ASP A 58 -0.70 0.03 -19.01
N THR A 59 -0.89 -0.20 -17.71
CA THR A 59 -2.20 -0.13 -17.07
C THR A 59 -2.43 1.20 -16.36
N VAL A 60 -1.40 2.06 -16.23
CA VAL A 60 -1.53 3.38 -15.61
C VAL A 60 -2.07 4.39 -16.62
N PRO A 61 -3.20 5.06 -16.35
CA PRO A 61 -3.71 6.16 -17.17
C PRO A 61 -2.65 7.21 -17.47
N LEU A 62 -2.53 7.56 -18.76
CA LEU A 62 -1.51 8.45 -19.33
C LEU A 62 -1.43 9.83 -18.64
N ASP A 63 -2.54 10.32 -18.06
CA ASP A 63 -2.63 11.63 -17.42
C ASP A 63 -2.29 11.61 -15.92
N THR A 64 -1.89 10.46 -15.37
CA THR A 64 -1.51 10.35 -13.96
C THR A 64 -0.12 10.94 -13.74
N PRO A 65 0.09 11.91 -12.83
CA PRO A 65 1.42 12.41 -12.54
C PRO A 65 2.26 11.32 -11.85
N HIS A 66 3.26 10.78 -12.54
CA HIS A 66 4.20 9.80 -12.01
C HIS A 66 5.62 10.08 -12.52
N PRO A 67 6.68 9.69 -11.77
CA PRO A 67 8.05 9.85 -12.22
C PRO A 67 8.29 8.99 -13.47
N ASN A 68 8.30 9.64 -14.62
CA ASN A 68 8.33 9.00 -15.94
C ASN A 68 9.73 8.47 -16.27
N ASN A 69 10.08 7.30 -15.71
CA ASN A 69 11.35 6.61 -15.97
C ASN A 69 11.11 5.20 -16.54
N GLY A 70 10.28 5.08 -17.59
CA GLY A 70 10.39 4.11 -18.69
C GLY A 70 10.62 2.61 -18.44
N SER A 71 10.59 2.08 -17.21
CA SER A 71 10.91 0.66 -16.98
C SER A 71 10.18 0.01 -15.80
N LEU A 72 9.99 0.69 -14.68
CA LEU A 72 9.16 0.25 -13.56
C LEU A 72 8.69 1.49 -12.79
N ILE A 73 7.41 1.57 -12.43
CA ILE A 73 6.95 2.60 -11.49
C ILE A 73 7.49 2.22 -10.13
N GLN A 74 8.23 3.12 -9.47
CA GLN A 74 8.66 2.87 -8.10
C GLN A 74 7.43 2.76 -7.20
N PRO A 75 7.34 1.74 -6.33
CA PRO A 75 6.25 1.63 -5.37
C PRO A 75 6.15 2.91 -4.54
N TYR A 76 4.95 3.45 -4.46
CA TYR A 76 4.66 4.64 -3.65
C TYR A 76 4.45 4.24 -2.20
N LEU A 77 5.09 4.93 -1.25
CA LEU A 77 4.89 4.72 0.18
C LEU A 77 3.64 5.49 0.64
N ALA A 78 2.54 4.78 0.90
CA ALA A 78 1.29 5.38 1.37
C ALA A 78 1.32 5.68 2.87
N ALA A 79 1.86 4.74 3.66
CA ALA A 79 1.96 4.89 5.11
C ALA A 79 3.10 4.05 5.69
N TYR A 80 3.51 4.37 6.90
CA TYR A 80 4.40 3.53 7.70
C TYR A 80 3.93 3.49 9.15
N PHE A 81 4.01 2.30 9.76
CA PHE A 81 3.55 2.03 11.12
C PHE A 81 4.69 1.54 11.97
N GLU A 82 4.80 2.01 13.20
CA GLU A 82 5.69 1.39 14.18
C GLU A 82 5.09 0.05 14.66
N LEU A 83 5.84 -1.05 14.58
CA LEU A 83 5.38 -2.41 14.94
C LEU A 83 4.95 -2.51 16.40
N ASN A 84 5.65 -1.81 17.28
CA ASN A 84 5.44 -1.83 18.73
C ASN A 84 4.83 -0.51 19.23
N GLY A 85 4.31 0.32 18.33
CA GLY A 85 3.62 1.55 18.70
C GLY A 85 2.33 1.25 19.46
N LEU A 86 1.93 2.19 20.33
CA LEU A 86 0.67 2.09 21.08
C LEU A 86 -0.57 2.11 20.16
N ASP A 87 -0.39 2.56 18.92
CA ASP A 87 -1.45 2.86 17.96
C ASP A 87 -1.61 1.79 16.87
N ILE A 88 -1.09 0.57 17.10
CA ILE A 88 -1.18 -0.53 16.12
C ILE A 88 -2.61 -0.86 15.70
N ASP A 89 -3.58 -0.75 16.62
CA ASP A 89 -4.98 -1.05 16.30
C ASP A 89 -5.62 0.07 15.46
N LYS A 90 -5.28 1.35 15.69
CA LYS A 90 -5.67 2.46 14.81
C LYS A 90 -5.04 2.31 13.43
N ASN A 91 -3.81 1.81 13.36
CA ASN A 91 -3.13 1.57 12.09
C ASN A 91 -3.77 0.41 11.30
N LYS A 92 -4.23 -0.64 11.98
CA LYS A 92 -5.04 -1.71 11.35
C LYS A 92 -6.38 -1.19 10.85
N GLU A 93 -7.04 -0.32 11.61
CA GLU A 93 -8.31 0.32 11.22
C GLU A 93 -8.11 1.20 9.98
N TRP A 94 -7.12 2.08 9.98
CA TRP A 94 -6.79 2.89 8.81
C TRP A 94 -6.46 2.02 7.58
N LEU A 95 -5.70 0.93 7.75
CA LEU A 95 -5.38 0.03 6.64
C LEU A 95 -6.64 -0.65 6.09
N ARG A 96 -7.59 -1.00 6.95
CA ARG A 96 -8.89 -1.55 6.55
C ARG A 96 -9.68 -0.52 5.73
N GLU A 97 -9.76 0.72 6.21
CA GLU A 97 -10.44 1.81 5.49
C GLU A 97 -9.76 2.08 4.14
N TYR A 98 -8.43 2.13 4.11
CA TYR A 98 -7.66 2.30 2.89
C TYR A 98 -7.95 1.21 1.85
N ILE A 99 -7.92 -0.06 2.26
CA ILE A 99 -8.25 -1.19 1.36
C ILE A 99 -9.70 -1.11 0.89
N THR A 100 -10.63 -0.73 1.78
CA THR A 100 -12.05 -0.60 1.45
C THR A 100 -12.27 0.49 0.40
N ASN A 101 -11.67 1.66 0.60
CA ASN A 101 -11.75 2.77 -0.33
C ASN A 101 -11.09 2.44 -1.67
N ALA A 102 -9.87 1.88 -1.64
CA ALA A 102 -9.19 1.40 -2.83
C ALA A 102 -10.06 0.37 -3.60
N THR A 103 -10.80 -0.48 -2.88
CA THR A 103 -11.67 -1.48 -3.49
C THR A 103 -12.95 -0.90 -4.08
N ILE A 104 -13.51 0.14 -3.48
CA ILE A 104 -14.68 0.84 -4.02
C ILE A 104 -14.27 1.66 -5.25
N LEU A 105 -13.11 2.32 -5.17
CA LEU A 105 -12.64 3.26 -6.17
C LEU A 105 -12.04 2.57 -7.40
N LYS A 106 -11.55 1.34 -7.27
CA LYS A 106 -10.91 0.57 -8.36
C LYS A 106 -11.76 0.52 -9.63
N ASP A 107 -13.10 0.47 -9.50
CA ASP A 107 -14.04 0.35 -10.62
C ASP A 107 -14.50 1.72 -11.17
N SER A 108 -14.01 2.83 -10.61
CA SER A 108 -14.37 4.17 -11.06
C SER A 108 -13.31 4.78 -11.98
N ASP A 109 -13.72 5.22 -13.17
CA ASP A 109 -12.88 6.00 -14.12
C ASP A 109 -12.67 7.45 -13.64
N SER A 110 -12.61 7.67 -12.33
CA SER A 110 -12.53 9.00 -11.73
C SER A 110 -11.09 9.36 -11.41
N ASN A 111 -10.73 10.63 -11.67
CA ASN A 111 -9.47 11.21 -11.20
C ASN A 111 -9.31 11.06 -9.68
N GLU A 112 -10.40 10.98 -8.93
CA GLU A 112 -10.40 10.78 -7.48
C GLU A 112 -9.89 9.38 -7.09
N SER A 113 -10.30 8.34 -7.82
CA SER A 113 -9.77 6.99 -7.67
C SER A 113 -8.28 6.94 -7.96
N MET A 114 -7.88 7.47 -9.10
CA MET A 114 -6.48 7.57 -9.49
C MET A 114 -5.66 8.35 -8.46
N LYS A 115 -6.24 9.39 -7.87
CA LYS A 115 -5.59 10.17 -6.84
C LYS A 115 -5.43 9.39 -5.54
N HIS A 116 -6.45 8.68 -5.09
CA HIS A 116 -6.41 7.86 -3.88
C HIS A 116 -5.43 6.68 -4.00
N LEU A 117 -5.33 6.11 -5.20
CA LEU A 117 -4.53 4.94 -5.50
C LEU A 117 -3.07 5.30 -5.83
N TYR A 118 -2.83 6.40 -6.53
CA TYR A 118 -1.53 6.73 -7.10
C TYR A 118 -0.96 8.09 -6.74
N CYS A 119 -1.79 9.07 -6.41
CA CYS A 119 -1.28 10.40 -6.11
C CYS A 119 -0.90 10.51 -4.64
N SER A 120 0.41 10.65 -4.44
CA SER A 120 0.89 11.50 -3.37
C SER A 120 0.48 12.92 -3.73
N ASP A 121 -0.37 13.56 -2.93
CA ASP A 121 -0.59 15.00 -3.04
C ASP A 121 0.66 15.77 -2.56
N ASN A 122 1.87 15.41 -3.03
CA ASN A 122 3.16 15.75 -2.39
C ASN A 122 3.13 15.64 -0.85
N SER A 123 2.18 14.86 -0.34
CA SER A 123 1.85 14.80 1.06
C SER A 123 2.80 13.76 1.64
N PRO A 124 3.43 14.06 2.79
CA PRO A 124 4.29 13.08 3.41
C PRO A 124 3.46 11.80 3.66
N PRO A 125 4.07 10.61 3.51
CA PRO A 125 3.41 9.35 3.87
C PRO A 125 2.81 9.47 5.27
N ARG A 126 1.62 8.89 5.49
CA ARG A 126 1.01 8.92 6.83
C ARG A 126 1.96 8.22 7.81
N GLU A 127 2.39 8.96 8.82
CA GLU A 127 2.99 8.39 10.02
C GLU A 127 1.88 7.79 10.86
N GLY A 128 1.92 6.48 11.06
CA GLY A 128 0.98 5.76 11.92
C GLY A 128 1.31 5.94 13.39
N ASN A 129 1.16 7.16 13.89
CA ASN A 129 1.09 7.49 15.32
C ASN A 129 -0.33 7.31 15.87
#